data_AF-A0A0S7WZE7-F1
#
_entry.id   AF-A0A0S7WZE7-F1
#
_cell.length_a   1.000
_cell.length_b   1.000
_cell.length_c   1.000
_cell.angle_alpha   90.00
_cell.angle_beta   90.00
_cell.angle_gamma   90.00
#
_symmetry.space_group_name_H-M   'P 1'
#
loop_
_entity.id
_entity.type
_entity.pdbx_description
1 polymer ?
#
loop_
_entity_poly.entity_id
_entity_poly.type
_entity_poly.pdbx_seq_one_letter_code
_entity_poly.pdbx_strand_id
1 'polypeptide(L)' 'SQEKPTTSKTIAVEKKQQPKASDENLPEIFLETTEHDAGIVYQGAVVTHPFIVKNKGKGDLLIKKVRPG' A
#
# COMPACT_ATOMS: atom_id res chain seq x y z
N SER A 1 -25.17 40.54 0.48
CA SER A 1 -23.83 40.39 1.05
C SER A 1 -23.18 39.14 0.50
N GLN A 2 -22.12 39.31 -0.28
CA GLN A 2 -21.16 38.26 -0.54
C GLN A 2 -20.03 38.47 0.46
N GLU A 3 -19.66 37.43 1.20
CA GLU A 3 -18.33 37.31 1.80
C GLU A 3 -17.66 36.05 1.22
N LYS A 4 -16.62 36.28 0.43
CA LYS A 4 -15.43 35.43 0.35
C LYS A 4 -14.36 36.11 1.23
N PRO A 5 -13.19 35.51 1.53
CA PRO A 5 -12.73 34.12 1.37
C PRO A 5 -12.09 33.58 2.68
N THR A 6 -11.76 32.29 2.77
CA THR A 6 -10.42 31.88 3.22
C THR A 6 -10.08 30.49 2.71
N THR A 7 -8.88 30.43 2.16
CA THR A 7 -8.25 29.33 1.45
C THR A 7 -7.61 28.36 2.44
N SER A 8 -8.16 27.15 2.57
CA SER A 8 -7.38 26.01 3.08
C SER A 8 -6.63 25.38 1.91
N LYS A 9 -5.41 25.85 1.68
CA LYS A 9 -4.41 25.14 0.87
C LYS A 9 -4.01 23.88 1.64
N THR A 10 -4.51 22.73 1.23
CA THR A 10 -3.80 21.45 1.43
C THR A 10 -3.80 20.71 0.11
N ILE A 11 -2.83 21.10 -0.73
CA ILE A 11 -2.05 20.26 -1.64
C ILE A 11 -2.84 19.08 -2.25
N ALA A 12 -3.55 19.34 -3.35
CA ALA A 12 -3.79 18.30 -4.33
C ALA A 12 -2.41 17.88 -4.86
N VAL A 13 -1.89 16.74 -4.39
CA VAL A 13 -0.79 16.07 -5.07
C VAL A 13 -1.34 15.60 -6.41
N GLU A 14 -1.10 16.46 -7.39
CA GLU A 14 -1.18 16.19 -8.81
C GLU A 14 -0.36 14.93 -9.09
N LYS A 15 -1.05 13.78 -9.18
CA LYS A 15 -0.47 12.58 -9.78
C LYS A 15 -0.22 12.91 -11.26
N LYS A 16 0.95 13.47 -11.55
CA LYS A 16 1.49 13.56 -12.90
C LYS A 16 1.47 12.15 -13.48
N GLN A 17 0.53 11.92 -14.39
CA GLN A 17 0.39 10.70 -15.15
C GLN A 17 1.66 10.54 -15.99
N GLN A 18 2.52 9.63 -15.55
CA GLN A 18 3.65 9.13 -16.30
C GLN A 18 3.09 8.34 -17.50
N PRO A 19 3.70 8.42 -18.70
CA PRO A 19 3.17 7.79 -19.91
C PRO A 19 2.91 6.30 -19.67
N LYS A 20 1.67 5.86 -19.96
CA LYS A 20 1.27 4.45 -20.05
C LYS A 20 2.11 3.76 -21.12
N ALA A 21 3.23 3.17 -20.71
CA ALA A 21 3.90 2.15 -21.50
C ALA A 21 2.98 0.92 -21.45
N SER A 22 2.43 0.50 -22.58
CA SER A 22 1.49 -0.61 -22.70
C SER A 22 1.88 -1.82 -21.82
N ASP A 23 1.16 -1.98 -20.71
CA ASP A 23 1.41 -2.89 -19.58
C ASP A 23 1.10 -4.38 -19.87
N GLU A 24 1.66 -4.99 -20.92
CA GLU A 24 1.36 -6.41 -21.17
C GLU A 24 2.16 -7.41 -20.30
N ASN A 25 3.21 -6.97 -19.60
CA ASN A 25 4.05 -7.85 -18.78
C ASN A 25 4.65 -7.19 -17.53
N LEU A 26 3.88 -6.35 -16.84
CA LEU A 26 4.33 -5.77 -15.57
C LEU A 26 3.93 -6.67 -14.39
N PRO A 27 4.81 -6.83 -13.38
CA PRO A 27 4.43 -7.49 -12.13
C PRO A 27 3.48 -6.57 -11.33
N GLU A 28 2.53 -7.17 -10.64
CA GLU A 28 1.59 -6.44 -9.77
C GLU A 28 1.60 -7.10 -8.40
N ILE A 29 2.09 -6.38 -7.39
CA ILE A 29 2.07 -6.86 -6.01
C ILE A 29 0.68 -6.64 -5.40
N PHE A 30 0.13 -7.69 -4.81
CA PHE A 30 -1.11 -7.65 -4.06
C PHE A 30 -0.90 -8.29 -2.69
N LEU A 31 -1.28 -7.58 -1.63
CA LEU A 31 -1.35 -8.12 -0.27
C LEU A 31 -2.82 -8.33 0.09
N GLU A 32 -3.12 -9.50 0.66
CA GLU A 32 -4.49 -9.81 1.11
C GLU A 32 -4.91 -8.91 2.27
N THR A 33 -3.98 -8.70 3.19
CA THR A 33 -4.15 -7.86 4.38
C THR A 33 -2.83 -7.13 4.63
N THR A 34 -2.89 -5.87 5.05
CA THR A 34 -1.70 -5.06 5.35
C THR A 34 -1.47 -4.83 6.85
N GLU A 35 -2.43 -5.21 7.69
CA GLU A 35 -2.41 -5.01 9.13
C GLU A 35 -3.02 -6.21 9.85
N HIS A 36 -2.46 -6.59 10.99
CA HIS A 36 -3.00 -7.65 11.82
C HIS A 36 -3.19 -7.14 13.25
N ASP A 37 -4.44 -7.19 13.74
CA ASP A 37 -4.73 -7.01 15.15
C ASP A 37 -4.59 -8.35 15.88
N ALA A 38 -3.64 -8.41 16.80
CA ALA A 38 -3.39 -9.59 17.62
C ALA A 38 -4.34 -9.69 18.83
N GLY A 39 -5.13 -8.65 19.09
CA GLY A 39 -6.01 -8.57 20.25
C GLY A 39 -5.28 -8.66 21.59
N ILE A 40 -5.89 -9.34 22.56
CA ILE A 40 -5.33 -9.54 23.90
C ILE A 40 -4.32 -10.68 23.85
N VAL A 41 -3.05 -10.36 24.12
CA VAL A 41 -1.94 -11.32 24.17
C VAL A 41 -1.46 -11.49 25.60
N TYR A 42 -1.43 -12.74 26.09
CA TYR A 42 -0.95 -13.06 27.42
C TYR A 42 0.58 -13.14 27.48
N GLN A 43 1.14 -12.92 28.66
CA GLN A 43 2.58 -12.99 28.86
C GLN A 43 3.14 -14.37 28.48
N GLY A 44 4.18 -14.38 27.65
CA GLY A 44 4.81 -15.61 27.15
C GLY A 44 4.13 -16.22 25.93
N ALA A 45 3.00 -15.67 25.46
CA ALA A 45 2.38 -16.12 24.21
C ALA A 45 3.16 -15.60 22.98
N VAL A 46 3.32 -16.46 21.98
CA VAL A 46 3.92 -16.11 20.69
C VAL A 46 2.80 -15.98 19.66
N VAL A 47 2.62 -14.77 19.13
CA VAL A 47 1.66 -14.52 18.05
C VAL A 47 2.37 -14.64 16.71
N THR A 48 1.86 -15.48 15.83
CA THR A 48 2.36 -15.65 14.46
C THR A 48 1.22 -15.36 13.49
N HIS A 49 1.44 -14.42 12.56
CA HIS A 49 0.49 -14.13 11.51
C HIS A 49 1.19 -14.09 10.15
N PRO A 50 0.81 -14.96 9.19
CA PRO A 50 1.37 -14.94 7.85
C PRO A 50 0.74 -13.83 7.00
N PHE A 51 1.56 -12.99 6.38
CA PHE A 51 1.11 -12.07 5.34
C PHE A 51 1.20 -12.74 3.96
N ILE A 52 0.08 -12.81 3.25
CA ILE A 52 0.03 -13.43 1.92
C ILE A 52 0.29 -12.38 0.84
N VAL A 53 1.39 -12.55 0.13
CA VAL A 53 1.76 -11.74 -1.04
C VAL A 53 1.45 -12.52 -2.32
N LYS A 54 0.73 -11.91 -3.24
CA LYS A 54 0.37 -12.48 -4.55
C LYS A 54 0.92 -11.58 -5.66
N ASN A 55 1.52 -12.17 -6.68
CA ASN A 55 1.80 -11.48 -7.93
C ASN A 55 0.58 -11.64 -8.86
N LYS A 56 -0.18 -10.57 -9.06
CA LYS A 56 -1.35 -10.55 -9.96
C LYS A 56 -1.00 -10.06 -11.37
N GLY A 57 0.23 -9.61 -11.56
CA GLY A 57 0.74 -9.16 -12.85
C GLY A 57 1.19 -10.34 -13.71
N LYS A 58 1.60 -10.02 -14.93
CA LYS A 58 2.11 -11.00 -15.89
C LYS A 58 3.65 -11.11 -15.87
N GLY A 59 4.33 -10.09 -15.34
CA GLY A 59 5.79 -10.08 -15.19
C GLY A 59 6.26 -10.70 -13.87
N ASP A 60 7.55 -11.02 -13.77
CA ASP A 60 8.18 -11.55 -12.56
C ASP A 60 8.24 -10.52 -11.41
N LEU A 61 7.73 -10.90 -10.24
CA LEU A 61 7.79 -10.07 -9.03
C LEU A 61 9.02 -10.45 -8.17
N LEU A 62 10.06 -9.62 -8.21
CA LEU A 62 11.25 -9.77 -7.37
C LEU A 62 11.14 -8.93 -6.08
N ILE A 63 11.00 -9.60 -4.93
CA ILE A 63 11.02 -8.94 -3.61
C ILE A 63 12.47 -8.77 -3.16
N LYS A 64 12.97 -7.52 -3.16
CA LYS A 64 14.38 -7.22 -2.84
C LYS A 64 14.65 -7.08 -1.33
N LYS A 65 13.63 -6.74 -0.54
CA LYS A 65 13.82 -6.37 0.87
C LYS A 65 12.53 -6.53 1.67
N VAL A 66 12.68 -7.03 2.89
CA VAL A 66 11.65 -7.06 3.92
C VAL A 66 12.20 -6.35 5.16
N ARG A 67 11.36 -5.57 5.84
CA ARG A 67 11.71 -4.87 7.07
C ARG A 67 10.70 -5.23 8.16
N PRO A 68 11.15 -5.55 9.38
CA PRO A 68 10.27 -5.48 10.54
C PRO A 68 9.82 -4.03 10.73
N GLY A 69 8.55 -3.84 11.10
CA GLY A 69 7.98 -2.54 11.46
C GLY A 69 8.50 -2.02 12.78
#